data_AF-A0A8E2E6E5-F1
#
_entry.id   AF-A0A8E2E6E5-F1
#
_cell.length_a   1.000
_cell.length_b   1.000
_cell.length_c   1.000
_cell.angle_alpha   90.00
_cell.angle_beta   90.00
_cell.angle_gamma   90.00
#
_symmetry.space_group_name_H-M   'P 1'
#
loop_
_entity.id
_entity.type
_entity.pdbx_description
1 polymer ?
#
loop_
_entity_poly.entity_id
_entity_poly.type
_entity_poly.pdbx_seq_one_letter_code
_entity_poly.pdbx_strand_id
1 'polypeptide(L)'
;MDTRPVTIADVILRTPSDWGPWFVRIQQAAFRNDIWQFVDPRVDEADLPVLTAPSEPFPVPSHIRPGATYATLDAIEIEFLKSLLWVYKYNMASYRKRREALFELVCLINSTISRDFWWLTMSFDCDSLLIAHKLLVALQARFCPQAINKSYARFLESPCGKFLQAQNQVKAQTPGQNKRRGRRRRAKN
;
A
#
# COMPACT_ATOMS: atom_id res chain seq x y z
N MET A 1 -33.08 -5.57 -24.52
CA MET A 1 -32.46 -5.36 -23.19
C MET A 1 -31.07 -4.84 -23.44
N ASP A 2 -30.93 -3.52 -23.45
CA ASP A 2 -29.73 -2.82 -23.89
C ASP A 2 -28.81 -2.60 -22.67
N THR A 3 -27.82 -3.46 -22.47
CA THR A 3 -26.86 -3.32 -21.37
C THR A 3 -25.81 -2.29 -21.77
N ARG A 4 -26.08 -1.02 -21.47
CA ARG A 4 -25.02 -0.01 -21.48
C ARG A 4 -23.97 -0.39 -20.44
N PRO A 5 -22.67 -0.39 -20.78
CA PRO A 5 -21.62 -0.49 -19.78
C PRO A 5 -21.80 0.69 -18.82
N VAL A 6 -22.01 0.40 -17.54
CA VAL A 6 -22.01 1.43 -16.49
C VAL A 6 -20.60 1.99 -16.43
N THR A 7 -20.35 3.08 -17.15
CA THR A 7 -19.22 3.96 -16.84
C THR A 7 -19.50 4.49 -15.45
N ILE A 8 -18.74 4.02 -14.45
CA ILE A 8 -18.78 4.58 -13.10
C ILE A 8 -18.38 6.05 -13.29
N ALA A 9 -19.37 6.94 -13.35
CA ALA A 9 -19.14 8.37 -13.42
C ALA A 9 -18.19 8.75 -12.28
N ASP A 10 -17.29 9.70 -12.51
CA ASP A 10 -16.41 10.20 -11.46
C ASP A 10 -17.24 10.72 -10.29
N VAL A 11 -17.43 9.86 -9.27
CA VAL A 11 -18.23 10.21 -8.09
C VAL A 11 -17.49 11.33 -7.36
N ILE A 12 -18.13 12.49 -7.27
CA ILE A 12 -17.63 13.62 -6.48
C ILE A 12 -18.29 13.57 -5.10
N LEU A 13 -17.49 13.51 -4.05
CA LEU A 13 -17.98 13.56 -2.67
C LEU A 13 -18.51 14.96 -2.35
N ARG A 14 -19.84 15.10 -2.35
CA ARG A 14 -20.53 16.34 -1.99
C ARG A 14 -21.51 16.14 -0.84
N THR A 15 -22.17 14.98 -0.79
CA THR A 15 -23.21 14.66 0.18
C THR A 15 -22.93 13.33 0.88
N PRO A 16 -23.56 13.05 2.04
CA PRO A 16 -23.37 11.78 2.75
C PRO A 16 -23.74 10.53 1.92
N SER A 17 -24.66 10.65 0.96
CA SER A 17 -25.05 9.55 0.06
C SER A 17 -23.93 9.14 -0.89
N ASP A 18 -23.02 10.07 -1.21
CA ASP A 18 -21.89 9.83 -2.11
C ASP A 18 -20.76 9.06 -1.42
N TRP A 19 -20.76 9.03 -0.08
CA TRP A 19 -19.69 8.46 0.74
C TRP A 19 -19.38 7.01 0.37
N GLY A 20 -20.39 6.14 0.30
CA GLY A 20 -20.18 4.71 0.04
C GLY A 20 -19.48 4.44 -1.31
N PRO A 21 -20.07 4.87 -2.43
CA PRO A 21 -19.45 4.72 -3.76
C PRO A 21 -18.09 5.39 -3.88
N TRP A 22 -17.94 6.60 -3.33
CA TRP A 22 -16.67 7.33 -3.35
C TRP A 22 -15.58 6.62 -2.54
N PHE A 23 -15.90 6.14 -1.33
CA PHE A 23 -14.94 5.48 -0.45
C PHE A 23 -14.44 4.15 -1.04
N VAL A 24 -15.32 3.37 -1.69
CA VAL A 24 -14.92 2.15 -2.39
C VAL A 24 -13.89 2.45 -3.50
N ARG A 25 -14.03 3.58 -4.21
CA ARG A 25 -13.06 4.00 -5.22
C ARG A 25 -11.69 4.32 -4.60
N ILE A 26 -11.67 5.09 -3.51
CA ILE A 26 -10.41 5.40 -2.80
C ILE A 26 -9.74 4.11 -2.30
N GLN A 27 -10.53 3.20 -1.75
CA GLN A 27 -10.06 1.89 -1.34
C GLN A 27 -9.44 1.10 -2.49
N GLN A 28 -10.12 1.01 -3.64
CA GLN A 28 -9.60 0.31 -4.81
C GLN A 28 -8.27 0.92 -5.29
N ALA A 29 -8.15 2.25 -5.31
CA ALA A 29 -6.92 2.93 -5.68
C ALA A 29 -5.76 2.61 -4.71
N ALA A 30 -6.05 2.57 -3.40
CA ALA A 30 -5.09 2.22 -2.38
C ALA A 30 -4.70 0.74 -2.39
N PHE A 31 -5.66 -0.17 -2.59
CA PHE A 31 -5.40 -1.61 -2.69
C PHE A 31 -4.59 -1.96 -3.94
N ARG A 32 -4.86 -1.30 -5.08
CA ARG A 32 -4.09 -1.49 -6.31
C ARG A 32 -2.60 -1.20 -6.13
N ASN A 33 -2.26 -0.28 -5.23
CA ASN A 33 -0.90 0.13 -4.95
C ASN A 33 -0.31 -0.46 -3.65
N ASP A 34 -1.03 -1.34 -2.97
CA ASP A 34 -0.59 -1.96 -1.71
C ASP A 34 -0.26 -0.91 -0.62
N ILE A 35 -1.10 0.13 -0.52
CA ILE A 35 -0.91 1.23 0.44
C ILE A 35 -2.04 1.39 1.46
N TRP A 36 -3.12 0.61 1.37
CA TRP A 36 -4.29 0.76 2.24
C TRP A 36 -3.95 0.72 3.73
N GLN A 37 -3.02 -0.15 4.12
CA GLN A 37 -2.55 -0.30 5.51
C GLN A 37 -1.96 0.98 6.12
N PHE A 38 -1.48 1.92 5.29
CA PHE A 38 -0.90 3.18 5.74
C PHE A 38 -1.93 4.31 5.87
N VAL A 39 -3.14 4.11 5.34
CA VAL A 39 -4.15 5.19 5.19
C VAL A 39 -5.52 4.84 5.76
N ASP A 40 -5.68 3.64 6.34
CA ASP A 40 -6.96 3.14 6.82
C ASP A 40 -7.52 4.03 7.94
N PRO A 41 -8.63 4.76 7.71
CA PRO A 41 -9.15 5.72 8.68
C PRO A 41 -9.78 5.07 9.92
N ARG A 42 -9.86 3.73 9.96
CA ARG A 42 -10.37 2.97 11.11
C ARG A 42 -9.28 2.61 12.11
N VAL A 43 -8.02 2.76 11.72
CA VAL A 43 -6.86 2.50 12.56
C VAL A 43 -6.42 3.83 13.14
N ASP A 44 -6.13 3.84 14.44
CA ASP A 44 -5.62 5.04 15.11
C ASP A 44 -4.27 5.43 14.51
N GLU A 45 -3.99 6.73 14.44
CA GLU A 45 -2.76 7.27 13.82
C GLU A 45 -1.50 6.65 14.43
N ALA A 46 -1.53 6.36 15.74
CA ALA A 46 -0.42 5.74 16.47
C ALA A 46 -0.14 4.27 16.09
N ASP A 47 -1.14 3.57 15.57
CA ASP A 47 -1.07 2.15 15.21
C ASP A 47 -0.81 1.93 13.70
N LEU A 48 -0.75 3.02 12.92
CA LEU A 48 -0.44 2.92 11.50
C LEU A 48 1.01 2.48 11.29
N PRO A 49 1.26 1.55 10.35
CA PRO A 49 2.60 1.24 9.91
C PRO A 49 3.30 2.50 9.38
N VAL A 50 4.59 2.66 9.67
CA VAL A 50 5.39 3.73 9.08
C VAL A 50 6.03 3.22 7.80
N LEU A 51 5.83 3.91 6.68
CA LEU A 51 6.55 3.62 5.44
C LEU A 51 7.99 4.11 5.59
N THR A 52 8.90 3.20 5.93
CA THR A 52 10.32 3.50 6.11
C THR A 52 11.11 3.23 4.83
N ALA A 53 12.08 4.11 4.56
CA ALA A 53 13.07 3.84 3.53
C ALA A 53 13.90 2.59 3.94
N PRO A 54 14.36 1.77 2.97
CA PRO A 54 15.29 0.68 3.28
C PRO A 54 16.50 1.24 4.05
N SER A 55 16.72 0.73 5.27
CA SER A 55 17.79 1.20 6.17
C SER A 55 19.17 0.65 5.79
N GLU A 56 19.21 -0.37 4.95
CA GLU A 56 20.47 -0.98 4.52
C GLU A 56 21.29 0.01 3.68
N PRO A 57 22.58 0.22 4.01
CA PRO A 57 23.46 1.00 3.16
C PRO A 57 23.62 0.32 1.81
N PHE A 58 23.95 1.12 0.78
CA PHE A 58 24.20 0.61 -0.56
C PHE A 58 25.19 -0.57 -0.50
N PRO A 59 24.86 -1.75 -1.06
CA PRO A 59 25.74 -2.90 -0.99
C PRO A 59 27.12 -2.63 -1.60
N VAL A 60 28.16 -2.76 -0.79
CA VAL A 60 29.57 -2.59 -1.19
C VAL A 60 30.35 -3.88 -0.97
N PRO A 61 31.49 -4.09 -1.67
CA PRO A 61 32.35 -5.27 -1.48
C PRO A 61 32.70 -5.59 -0.02
N SER A 62 32.86 -4.58 0.83
CA SER A 62 33.14 -4.75 2.26
C SER A 62 32.01 -5.41 3.05
N HIS A 63 30.78 -5.44 2.54
CA HIS A 63 29.68 -6.21 3.11
C HIS A 63 29.80 -7.71 2.88
N ILE A 64 30.61 -8.15 1.90
CA ILE A 64 30.89 -9.56 1.66
C ILE A 64 32.08 -10.02 2.51
N ARG A 65 33.17 -9.25 2.44
CA ARG A 65 34.40 -9.52 3.17
C ARG A 65 35.03 -8.20 3.61
N PRO A 66 35.36 -8.01 4.90
CA PRO A 66 35.97 -6.78 5.39
C PRO A 66 37.23 -6.42 4.60
N GLY A 67 37.35 -5.14 4.21
CA GLY A 67 38.49 -4.63 3.43
C GLY A 67 38.54 -5.07 1.96
N ALA A 68 37.55 -5.84 1.48
CA ALA A 68 37.50 -6.21 0.07
C ALA A 68 37.22 -5.00 -0.83
N THR A 69 37.88 -4.99 -1.99
CA THR A 69 37.55 -4.13 -3.13
C THR A 69 37.04 -5.01 -4.28
N TYR A 70 36.39 -4.41 -5.28
CA TYR A 70 35.88 -5.14 -6.45
C TYR A 70 36.95 -6.00 -7.15
N ALA A 71 38.20 -5.56 -7.16
CA ALA A 71 39.31 -6.29 -7.79
C ALA A 71 39.75 -7.55 -7.01
N THR A 72 39.35 -7.67 -5.74
CA THR A 72 39.78 -8.75 -4.84
C THR A 72 38.68 -9.77 -4.55
N LEU A 73 37.50 -9.62 -5.18
CA LEU A 73 36.38 -10.52 -4.99
C LEU A 73 36.50 -11.73 -5.92
N ASP A 74 36.19 -12.92 -5.40
CA ASP A 74 36.02 -14.11 -6.22
C ASP A 74 34.71 -14.07 -7.03
N ALA A 75 34.60 -14.89 -8.08
CA ALA A 75 33.40 -14.99 -8.91
C ALA A 75 32.13 -15.27 -8.08
N ILE A 76 32.23 -16.11 -7.04
CA ILE A 76 31.09 -16.42 -6.15
C ILE A 76 30.71 -15.19 -5.31
N GLU A 77 31.70 -14.48 -4.77
CA GLU A 77 31.49 -13.28 -3.97
C GLU A 77 30.88 -12.14 -4.80
N ILE A 78 31.28 -12.02 -6.08
CA ILE A 78 30.70 -11.08 -7.04
C ILE A 78 29.23 -11.38 -7.29
N GLU A 79 28.85 -12.65 -7.52
CA GLU A 79 27.46 -13.04 -7.72
C GLU A 79 26.60 -12.78 -6.47
N PHE A 80 27.16 -13.00 -5.28
CA PHE A 80 26.49 -12.66 -4.04
C PHE A 80 26.31 -11.14 -3.88
N LEU A 81 27.34 -10.34 -4.18
CA LEU A 81 27.24 -8.87 -4.18
C LEU A 81 26.20 -8.36 -5.18
N LYS A 82 26.13 -8.92 -6.39
CA LYS A 82 25.09 -8.60 -7.38
C LYS A 82 23.70 -8.91 -6.84
N SER A 83 23.54 -10.03 -6.14
CA SER A 83 22.28 -10.42 -5.51
C SER A 83 21.85 -9.40 -4.44
N LEU A 84 22.77 -8.95 -3.59
CA LEU A 84 22.50 -7.90 -2.60
C LEU A 84 22.12 -6.57 -3.27
N LEU A 85 22.86 -6.16 -4.30
CA LEU A 85 22.55 -4.95 -5.07
C LEU A 85 21.15 -5.01 -5.70
N TRP A 86 20.75 -6.18 -6.20
CA TRP A 86 19.43 -6.40 -6.75
C TRP A 86 18.34 -6.24 -5.69
N VAL A 87 18.51 -6.87 -4.51
CA VAL A 87 17.56 -6.75 -3.39
C VAL A 87 17.43 -5.30 -2.93
N TYR A 88 18.55 -4.59 -2.75
CA TYR A 88 18.55 -3.18 -2.39
C TYR A 88 17.77 -2.32 -3.39
N LYS A 89 18.09 -2.46 -4.69
CA LYS A 89 17.40 -1.72 -5.76
C LYS A 89 15.90 -2.02 -5.79
N TYR A 90 15.54 -3.29 -5.64
CA TYR A 90 14.14 -3.72 -5.61
C TYR A 90 13.38 -3.10 -4.44
N ASN A 91 13.95 -3.14 -3.23
CA ASN A 91 13.35 -2.56 -2.03
C ASN A 91 13.22 -1.05 -2.14
N MET A 92 14.26 -0.37 -2.64
CA MET A 92 14.25 1.08 -2.85
C MET A 92 13.20 1.50 -3.89
N ALA A 93 13.09 0.78 -5.00
CA ALA A 93 12.07 1.02 -6.02
C ALA A 93 10.65 0.82 -5.46
N SER A 94 10.45 -0.25 -4.66
CA SER A 94 9.16 -0.53 -4.00
C SER A 94 8.77 0.57 -3.01
N TYR A 95 9.72 1.05 -2.21
CA TYR A 95 9.51 2.18 -1.29
C TYR A 95 9.11 3.45 -2.04
N ARG A 96 9.84 3.83 -3.10
CA ARG A 96 9.55 5.02 -3.92
C ARG A 96 8.16 4.93 -4.54
N LYS A 97 7.81 3.76 -5.10
CA LYS A 97 6.48 3.53 -5.70
C LYS A 97 5.35 3.67 -4.68
N ARG A 98 5.51 3.14 -3.47
CA ARG A 98 4.50 3.29 -2.40
C ARG A 98 4.36 4.74 -1.95
N ARG A 99 5.48 5.46 -1.81
CA ARG A 99 5.48 6.88 -1.45
C ARG A 99 4.77 7.73 -2.53
N GLU A 100 5.06 7.48 -3.79
CA GLU A 100 4.38 8.13 -4.91
C GLU A 100 2.89 7.81 -4.92
N ALA A 101 2.52 6.53 -4.73
CA ALA A 101 1.12 6.13 -4.66
C ALA A 101 0.34 6.77 -3.50
N LEU A 102 0.98 7.01 -2.35
CA LEU A 102 0.37 7.76 -1.24
C LEU A 102 0.06 9.19 -1.67
N PHE A 103 0.99 9.87 -2.34
CA PHE A 103 0.78 11.21 -2.86
C PHE A 103 -0.34 11.24 -3.92
N GLU A 104 -0.32 10.30 -4.87
CA GLU A 104 -1.37 10.17 -5.88
C GLU A 104 -2.75 9.91 -5.27
N LEU A 105 -2.82 9.16 -4.17
CA LEU A 105 -4.08 8.96 -3.45
C LEU A 105 -4.62 10.27 -2.87
N VAL A 106 -3.75 11.14 -2.37
CA VAL A 106 -4.11 12.47 -1.88
C VAL A 106 -4.61 13.35 -3.03
N CYS A 107 -3.92 13.35 -4.16
CA CYS A 107 -4.38 14.03 -5.37
C CYS A 107 -5.74 13.51 -5.84
N LEU A 108 -5.96 12.20 -5.78
CA LEU A 108 -7.25 11.58 -6.10
C LEU A 108 -8.35 12.04 -5.14
N ILE A 109 -8.09 12.03 -3.83
CA ILE A 109 -9.06 12.53 -2.84
C ILE A 109 -9.39 14.00 -3.16
N ASN A 110 -8.40 14.86 -3.33
CA ASN A 110 -8.59 16.30 -3.55
C ASN A 110 -9.32 16.62 -4.86
N SER A 111 -9.08 15.84 -5.91
CA SER A 111 -9.74 15.99 -7.21
C SER A 111 -11.17 15.43 -7.23
N THR A 112 -11.54 14.60 -6.26
CA THR A 112 -12.85 13.94 -6.20
C THR A 112 -13.72 14.39 -5.02
N ILE A 113 -13.31 15.42 -4.27
CA ILE A 113 -14.15 16.10 -3.27
C ILE A 113 -14.70 17.41 -3.82
N SER A 114 -15.88 17.84 -3.34
CA SER A 114 -16.41 19.18 -3.66
C SER A 114 -15.45 20.27 -3.18
N ARG A 115 -15.35 21.37 -3.95
CA ARG A 115 -14.52 22.54 -3.62
C ARG A 115 -14.85 23.14 -2.27
N ASP A 116 -16.10 22.99 -1.81
CA ASP A 116 -16.58 23.46 -0.50
C ASP A 116 -15.80 22.86 0.68
N PHE A 117 -15.07 21.76 0.45
CA PHE A 117 -14.32 21.01 1.47
C PHE A 117 -12.80 21.11 1.31
N TRP A 118 -12.29 21.92 0.36
CA TRP A 118 -10.84 22.10 0.14
C TRP A 118 -10.10 22.70 1.34
N TRP A 119 -10.79 23.41 2.23
CA TRP A 119 -10.16 23.91 3.46
C TRP A 119 -9.71 22.76 4.39
N LEU A 120 -10.33 21.57 4.30
CA LEU A 120 -9.88 20.38 5.03
C LEU A 120 -8.49 19.93 4.57
N THR A 121 -8.15 20.14 3.30
CA THR A 121 -6.88 19.69 2.73
C THR A 121 -5.76 20.69 2.92
N MET A 122 -6.08 21.98 3.02
CA MET A 122 -5.10 23.06 3.26
C MET A 122 -4.60 23.11 4.72
N SER A 123 -5.24 22.35 5.62
CA SER A 123 -4.96 22.39 7.06
C SER A 123 -3.86 21.40 7.49
N PHE A 124 -3.31 20.61 6.57
CA PHE A 124 -2.33 19.57 6.86
C PHE A 124 -0.98 19.85 6.21
N ASP A 125 0.11 19.49 6.88
CA ASP A 125 1.46 19.59 6.33
C ASP A 125 1.64 18.64 5.14
N CYS A 126 1.97 19.21 3.97
CA CYS A 126 2.11 18.51 2.69
C CYS A 126 3.19 17.42 2.68
N ASP A 127 4.13 17.48 3.63
CA ASP A 127 5.27 16.55 3.71
C ASP A 127 4.95 15.28 4.52
N SER A 128 3.77 15.19 5.14
CA SER A 128 3.40 14.05 5.96
C SER A 128 2.79 12.91 5.13
N LEU A 129 3.36 11.70 5.25
CA LEU A 129 2.78 10.48 4.67
C LEU A 129 1.41 10.11 5.28
N LEU A 130 1.04 10.74 6.40
CA LEU A 130 -0.22 10.55 7.10
C LEU A 130 -1.35 11.44 6.56
N ILE A 131 -1.07 12.36 5.64
CA ILE A 131 -2.08 13.30 5.13
C ILE A 131 -3.30 12.59 4.53
N ALA A 132 -3.10 11.49 3.80
CA ALA A 132 -4.19 10.68 3.26
C ALA A 132 -5.08 10.09 4.36
N HIS A 133 -4.47 9.57 5.44
CA HIS A 133 -5.21 9.07 6.60
C HIS A 133 -6.03 10.19 7.27
N LYS A 134 -5.39 11.31 7.58
CA LYS A 134 -6.04 12.47 8.24
C LYS A 134 -7.22 13.00 7.43
N LEU A 135 -7.04 13.08 6.10
CA LEU A 135 -8.13 13.44 5.19
C LEU A 135 -9.28 12.45 5.24
N LEU A 136 -8.98 11.15 5.20
CA LEU A 136 -10.02 10.13 5.23
C LEU A 136 -10.78 10.12 6.56
N VAL A 137 -10.09 10.32 7.69
CA VAL A 137 -10.72 10.45 9.01
C VAL A 137 -11.63 11.69 9.06
N ALA A 138 -11.14 12.85 8.61
CA ALA A 138 -11.91 14.08 8.61
C ALA A 138 -13.15 14.01 7.69
N LEU A 139 -13.00 13.42 6.50
CA LEU A 139 -14.11 13.22 5.57
C LEU A 139 -15.09 12.16 6.10
N GLN A 140 -14.60 11.09 6.72
CA GLN A 140 -15.46 10.08 7.34
C GLN A 140 -16.32 10.69 8.45
N ALA A 141 -15.74 11.51 9.32
CA ALA A 141 -16.48 12.17 10.40
C ALA A 141 -17.64 13.06 9.88
N ARG A 142 -17.50 13.60 8.66
CA ARG A 142 -18.45 14.54 8.08
C ARG A 142 -19.50 13.90 7.17
N PHE A 143 -19.10 12.91 6.37
CA PHE A 143 -19.93 12.32 5.33
C PHE A 143 -20.42 10.92 5.65
N CYS A 144 -19.79 10.19 6.57
CA CYS A 144 -20.26 8.87 6.93
C CYS A 144 -21.52 9.02 7.79
N PRO A 145 -22.72 8.66 7.29
CA PRO A 145 -23.89 8.55 8.15
C PRO A 145 -23.61 7.44 9.16
N GLN A 146 -23.91 7.65 10.44
CA GLN A 146 -23.73 6.63 11.49
C GLN A 146 -24.41 5.27 11.14
N ALA A 147 -25.37 5.26 10.20
CA ALA A 147 -26.01 4.07 9.66
C ALA A 147 -25.19 3.29 8.58
N ILE A 148 -24.29 3.92 7.83
CA ILE A 148 -23.45 3.25 6.80
C ILE A 148 -22.37 2.38 7.44
N ASN A 149 -22.00 2.62 8.71
CA ASN A 149 -21.17 1.68 9.46
C ASN A 149 -21.76 0.25 9.47
N LYS A 150 -23.09 0.08 9.39
CA LYS A 150 -23.72 -1.26 9.32
C LYS A 150 -23.68 -1.88 7.92
N SER A 151 -23.84 -1.11 6.84
CA SER A 151 -23.77 -1.64 5.47
C SER A 151 -22.34 -1.91 5.03
N TYR A 152 -21.39 -1.07 5.46
CA TYR A 152 -19.97 -1.25 5.24
C TYR A 152 -19.39 -2.39 6.10
N ALA A 153 -19.79 -2.53 7.37
CA ALA A 153 -19.48 -3.73 8.17
C ALA A 153 -19.98 -5.01 7.48
N ARG A 154 -21.22 -5.00 6.96
CA ARG A 154 -21.76 -6.12 6.17
C ARG A 154 -20.97 -6.39 4.89
N PHE A 155 -20.52 -5.35 4.18
CA PHE A 155 -19.69 -5.54 2.98
C PHE A 155 -18.33 -6.15 3.33
N LEU A 156 -17.67 -5.69 4.39
CA LEU A 156 -16.42 -6.27 4.88
C LEU A 156 -16.59 -7.72 5.34
N GLU A 157 -17.75 -8.06 5.91
CA GLU A 157 -18.12 -9.43 6.29
C GLU A 157 -18.52 -10.31 5.11
N SER A 158 -18.82 -9.71 3.94
CA SER A 158 -19.15 -10.43 2.72
C SER A 158 -17.94 -11.20 2.16
N PRO A 159 -18.16 -12.23 1.33
CA PRO A 159 -17.07 -12.97 0.69
C PRO A 159 -16.10 -12.06 -0.08
N CYS A 160 -16.60 -11.03 -0.75
CA CYS A 160 -15.78 -10.04 -1.46
C CYS A 160 -14.96 -9.16 -0.50
N GLY A 161 -15.57 -8.69 0.59
CA GLY A 161 -14.85 -7.90 1.60
C GLY A 161 -13.78 -8.71 2.32
N LYS A 162 -14.08 -9.97 2.67
CA LYS A 162 -13.12 -10.92 3.25
C LYS A 162 -12.01 -11.29 2.28
N PHE A 163 -12.31 -11.48 0.99
CA PHE A 163 -11.29 -11.72 -0.04
C PHE A 163 -10.33 -10.53 -0.17
N LEU A 164 -10.87 -9.30 -0.16
CA LEU A 164 -10.09 -8.08 -0.19
C LEU A 164 -9.18 -7.92 1.04
N GLN A 165 -9.66 -8.30 2.23
CA GLN A 165 -8.85 -8.31 3.47
C GLN A 165 -7.80 -9.43 3.49
N ALA A 166 -8.16 -10.64 3.05
CA ALA A 166 -7.28 -11.81 3.04
C ALA A 166 -6.08 -11.63 2.11
N GLN A 167 -6.22 -10.92 0.99
CA GLN A 167 -5.09 -10.59 0.13
C GLN A 167 -4.00 -9.75 0.82
N ASN A 168 -4.34 -9.00 1.86
CA ASN A 168 -3.39 -8.14 2.60
C ASN A 168 -2.64 -8.93 3.68
N GLN A 169 -3.31 -9.83 4.41
CA GLN A 169 -2.66 -10.62 5.47
C GLN A 169 -1.62 -11.61 4.91
N VAL A 170 -1.87 -12.19 3.74
CA VAL A 170 -0.94 -13.14 3.10
C VAL A 170 0.33 -12.43 2.59
N LYS A 171 0.23 -11.15 2.18
CA LYS A 171 1.37 -10.39 1.63
C LYS A 171 2.19 -9.67 2.70
N ALA A 172 1.58 -9.23 3.80
CA ALA A 172 2.29 -8.66 4.95
C ALA A 172 3.19 -9.69 5.68
N GLN A 173 2.90 -10.99 5.53
CA GLN A 173 3.65 -12.08 6.17
C GLN A 173 4.76 -12.71 5.29
N THR A 174 5.06 -12.17 4.10
CA THR A 174 6.16 -12.71 3.28
C THR A 174 7.40 -11.80 3.22
N PRO A 175 8.20 -11.67 4.30
CA PRO A 175 9.61 -11.42 4.14
C PRO A 175 10.27 -12.74 3.73
N GLY A 176 10.58 -12.88 2.43
CA GLY A 176 11.62 -13.76 1.90
C GLY A 176 11.79 -15.14 2.54
N GLN A 177 10.77 -16.02 2.51
CA GLN A 177 10.97 -17.45 2.79
C GLN A 177 10.60 -18.31 1.59
N ASN A 178 11.43 -18.27 0.55
CA ASN A 178 11.50 -19.37 -0.41
C ASN A 178 12.48 -20.44 0.15
N LYS A 179 12.08 -21.10 1.24
CA LYS A 179 12.74 -22.33 1.70
C LYS A 179 12.46 -23.42 0.67
N ARG A 180 13.50 -23.73 -0.09
CA ARG A 180 13.69 -24.88 -0.97
C ARG A 180 12.82 -26.08 -0.55
N ARG A 181 11.79 -26.40 -1.33
CA ARG A 181 11.11 -27.70 -1.25
C ARG A 181 12.08 -28.78 -1.72
N GLY A 182 12.50 -29.61 -0.78
CA GLY A 182 13.38 -30.75 -1.02
C GLY A 182 12.80 -31.71 -2.06
N ARG A 183 13.63 -32.04 -3.05
CA ARG A 183 13.44 -33.16 -3.97
C ARG A 183 13.44 -34.46 -3.15
N ARG A 184 12.27 -35.06 -2.92
CA ARG A 184 12.19 -36.48 -2.52
C ARG A 184 12.64 -37.33 -3.71
N ARG A 185 13.87 -37.85 -3.67
CA ARG A 185 14.25 -39.01 -4.48
C ARG A 185 13.54 -40.23 -3.90
N ARG A 186 12.65 -40.84 -4.68
CA ARG A 186 12.14 -42.18 -4.43
C ARG A 186 13.31 -43.15 -4.55
N ALA A 187 13.59 -43.88 -3.48
CA ALA A 187 14.35 -45.12 -3.55
C ALA A 187 13.48 -46.16 -4.29
N LYS A 188 14.06 -46.76 -5.33
CA LYS A 188 13.71 -48.09 -5.83
C LYS A 188 15.03 -48.85 -5.92
N ASN A 189 15.20 -49.79 -5.01
CA ASN A 189 15.71 -51.14 -5.24
C ASN A 189 15.58 -51.90 -3.92
#